data_AF-A0A820HLS6-F1
#
_entry.id   AF-A0A820HLS6-F1
#
_cell.length_a   1.000
_cell.length_b   1.000
_cell.length_c   1.000
_cell.angle_alpha   90.00
_cell.angle_beta   90.00
_cell.angle_gamma   90.00
#
_symmetry.space_group_name_H-M   'P 1'
#
loop_
_entity.id
_entity.type
_entity.pdbx_description
1 polymer ?
#
loop_
_entity_poly.entity_id
_entity_poly.type
_entity_poly.pdbx_seq_one_letter_code
_entity_poly.pdbx_strand_id
1 'polypeptide(L)'
;SGIAATLALAATLSRLFQTSNYASYAYRVRFCWWGAEELGLLGSDFHVSEAKKSTVVGERIQDYLAIIDLDMLASLNYIFAIYDGKTVPTNTPAAAKPGTIQITTLFRDWFNVNKYPWDNTTFDGRSDYGPFLAAGICAGGIYTGAEELKTVEQQKRYQSMLGSL
;
A
#
# COMPACT_ATOMS: atom_id res chain seq x y z
N SER A 1 1.68 7.08 -11.41
CA SER A 1 1.00 8.01 -10.48
C SER A 1 1.38 7.78 -9.03
N GLY A 2 1.52 6.52 -8.60
CA GLY A 2 2.06 6.15 -7.28
C GLY A 2 3.32 6.91 -6.85
N ILE A 3 4.36 6.90 -7.69
CA ILE A 3 5.62 7.64 -7.50
C ILE A 3 5.40 9.09 -7.05
N ALA A 4 4.52 9.81 -7.74
CA ALA A 4 4.25 11.22 -7.47
C ALA A 4 3.48 11.40 -6.15
N ALA A 5 2.51 10.52 -5.87
CA ALA A 5 1.79 10.52 -4.59
C ALA A 5 2.74 10.26 -3.41
N THR A 6 3.62 9.27 -3.53
CA THR A 6 4.64 8.94 -2.54
C THR A 6 5.60 10.11 -2.29
N LEU A 7 6.04 10.80 -3.36
CA LEU A 7 6.89 11.97 -3.24
C LEU A 7 6.17 13.14 -2.55
N ALA A 8 4.91 13.41 -2.92
CA ALA A 8 4.11 14.44 -2.28
C ALA A 8 3.87 14.13 -0.79
N LEU A 9 3.62 12.86 -0.45
CA LEU A 9 3.49 12.40 0.93
C LEU A 9 4.80 12.63 1.71
N ALA A 10 5.95 12.28 1.14
CA ALA A 10 7.25 12.50 1.76
C ALA A 10 7.51 13.98 2.06
N ALA A 11 7.26 14.86 1.08
CA ALA A 11 7.40 16.30 1.26
C ALA A 11 6.43 16.85 2.32
N THR A 12 5.20 16.33 2.36
CA THR A 12 4.18 16.76 3.32
C THR A 12 4.52 16.30 4.74
N LEU A 13 4.90 15.04 4.94
CA LEU A 13 5.30 14.53 6.25
C LEU A 13 6.56 15.25 6.77
N SER A 14 7.54 15.53 5.91
CA SER A 14 8.72 16.29 6.29
C SER A 14 8.37 17.67 6.87
N ARG A 15 7.42 18.38 6.25
CA ARG A 15 6.92 19.67 6.76
C ARG A 15 6.16 19.51 8.08
N LEU A 16 5.28 18.51 8.18
CA LEU A 16 4.50 18.27 9.39
C LEU A 16 5.39 17.95 10.60
N PHE A 17 6.42 17.11 10.42
CA PHE A 17 7.35 16.75 11.49
C PHE A 17 8.23 17.92 11.98
N GLN A 18 8.33 19.00 11.21
CA GLN A 18 9.02 20.22 11.65
C GLN A 18 8.12 21.14 12.49
N THR A 19 6.81 20.87 12.57
CA THR A 19 5.89 21.68 13.37
C THR A 19 5.91 21.24 14.84
N SER A 20 5.83 22.20 15.77
CA SER A 20 5.87 21.94 17.21
C SER A 20 4.66 21.16 17.75
N ASN A 21 3.56 21.12 16.99
CA ASN A 21 2.30 20.51 17.41
C ASN A 21 2.19 19.05 16.96
N TYR A 22 3.10 18.59 16.10
CA TYR A 22 3.07 17.21 15.63
C TYR A 22 3.76 16.32 16.66
N ALA A 23 3.02 15.36 17.21
CA ALA A 23 3.54 14.44 18.23
C ALA A 23 4.75 13.67 17.69
N SER A 24 5.74 13.42 18.54
CA SER A 24 6.84 12.53 18.20
C SER A 24 6.30 11.11 17.95
N TYR A 25 6.49 10.60 16.73
CA TYR A 25 6.13 9.23 16.41
C TYR A 25 7.27 8.28 16.81
N ALA A 26 6.91 7.14 17.41
CA ALA A 26 7.87 6.12 17.83
C ALA A 26 8.51 5.37 16.64
N TYR A 27 7.88 5.43 15.46
CA TYR A 27 8.29 4.68 14.27
C TYR A 27 8.89 5.59 13.20
N ARG A 28 9.91 5.06 12.50
CA ARG A 28 10.52 5.72 11.34
C ARG A 28 9.70 5.45 10.10
N VAL A 29 9.49 6.47 9.28
CA VAL A 29 8.91 6.33 7.93
C VAL A 29 10.04 6.35 6.92
N ARG A 30 10.09 5.33 6.05
CA ARG A 30 11.01 5.26 4.91
C ARG A 30 10.19 5.28 3.63
N PHE A 31 10.64 6.08 2.67
CA PHE A 31 10.11 6.11 1.32
C PHE A 31 11.04 5.36 0.38
N CYS A 32 10.45 4.52 -0.47
CA CYS A 32 11.17 3.71 -1.45
C CYS A 32 10.56 3.93 -2.83
N TRP A 33 11.41 3.91 -3.85
CA TRP A 33 11.00 3.89 -5.26
C TRP A 33 11.70 2.72 -5.91
N TRP A 34 10.92 1.74 -6.32
CA TRP A 34 11.42 0.49 -6.85
C TRP A 34 11.72 0.60 -8.34
N GLY A 35 12.85 0.04 -8.75
CA GLY A 35 13.19 -0.13 -10.16
C GLY A 35 12.85 -1.54 -10.63
N ALA A 36 12.64 -1.69 -11.93
CA ALA A 36 12.44 -3.00 -12.57
C ALA A 36 11.28 -3.85 -11.99
N GLU A 37 10.23 -3.18 -11.49
CA GLU A 37 8.96 -3.81 -11.08
C GLU A 37 8.35 -4.60 -12.27
N GLU A 38 8.24 -3.93 -13.42
CA GLU A 38 7.71 -4.48 -14.68
C GLU A 38 8.52 -5.67 -15.26
N LEU A 39 9.71 -5.94 -14.70
CA LEU A 39 10.55 -7.09 -15.07
C LEU A 39 10.42 -8.26 -14.08
N GLY A 40 9.43 -8.19 -13.18
CA GLY A 40 9.19 -9.17 -12.13
C GLY A 40 9.74 -8.74 -10.77
N LEU A 41 9.39 -7.54 -10.30
CA LEU A 41 9.62 -7.04 -8.95
C LEU A 41 11.10 -6.97 -8.52
N LEU A 42 12.02 -6.90 -9.48
CA LEU A 42 13.45 -7.14 -9.22
C LEU A 42 14.05 -6.17 -8.19
N GLY A 43 13.59 -4.91 -8.17
CA GLY A 43 14.07 -3.91 -7.22
C GLY A 43 13.64 -4.18 -5.77
N SER A 44 12.36 -4.46 -5.55
CA SER A 44 11.83 -4.76 -4.21
C SER A 44 12.32 -6.12 -3.71
N ASP A 45 12.42 -7.12 -4.60
CA ASP A 45 13.03 -8.42 -4.28
C ASP A 45 14.48 -8.27 -3.83
N PHE A 46 15.29 -7.52 -4.60
CA PHE A 46 16.67 -7.25 -4.23
C PHE A 46 16.74 -6.57 -2.85
N HIS A 47 15.94 -5.53 -2.62
CA HIS A 47 15.92 -4.81 -1.35
C HIS A 47 15.60 -5.72 -0.16
N VAL A 48 14.54 -6.54 -0.27
CA VAL A 48 14.16 -7.47 0.81
C VAL A 48 15.24 -8.53 1.01
N SER A 49 15.88 -9.01 -0.05
CA SER A 49 16.97 -9.99 0.03
C SER A 49 18.19 -9.45 0.77
N GLU A 50 18.54 -8.18 0.57
CA GLU A 50 19.65 -7.52 1.27
C GLU A 50 19.26 -7.18 2.71
N ALA A 51 18.03 -6.74 2.96
CA ALA A 51 17.53 -6.49 4.30
C ALA A 51 17.57 -7.75 5.20
N LYS A 52 17.33 -8.94 4.62
CA LYS A 52 17.45 -10.23 5.34
C LYS A 52 18.88 -10.54 5.77
N LYS A 53 19.90 -9.98 5.09
CA LYS A 53 21.33 -10.21 5.37
C LYS A 53 21.94 -9.07 6.20
N SER A 54 21.31 -7.89 6.22
CA SER A 54 21.86 -6.71 6.86
C SER A 54 21.98 -6.88 8.38
N THR A 55 23.08 -6.35 8.93
CA THR A 55 23.29 -6.22 10.38
C THR A 55 23.09 -4.78 10.86
N VAL A 56 22.80 -3.84 9.96
CA VAL A 56 22.68 -2.41 10.26
C VAL A 56 21.28 -2.09 10.78
N VAL A 57 21.18 -1.57 12.00
CA VAL A 57 19.89 -1.23 12.62
C VAL A 57 19.10 -0.26 11.74
N GLY A 58 17.87 -0.63 11.43
CA GLY A 58 16.98 0.08 10.52
C GLY A 58 17.05 -0.43 9.09
N GLU A 59 18.00 -1.28 8.72
CA GLU A 59 18.09 -1.92 7.40
C GLU A 59 17.83 -3.43 7.46
N ARG A 60 17.70 -4.00 8.67
CA ARG A 60 17.44 -5.42 8.87
C ARG A 60 15.97 -5.68 8.65
N ILE A 61 15.63 -6.82 8.04
CA ILE A 61 14.23 -7.17 7.74
C ILE A 61 13.34 -7.15 9.00
N GLN A 62 13.88 -7.56 10.16
CA GLN A 62 13.16 -7.57 11.44
C GLN A 62 12.88 -6.17 12.02
N ASP A 63 13.51 -5.12 11.49
CA ASP A 63 13.22 -3.73 11.87
C ASP A 63 12.01 -3.17 11.09
N TYR A 64 11.52 -3.89 10.07
CA TYR A 64 10.41 -3.43 9.23
C TYR A 64 9.08 -3.86 9.85
N LEU A 65 8.16 -2.91 10.00
CA LEU A 65 6.83 -3.16 10.56
C LEU A 65 5.81 -3.47 9.45
N ALA A 66 5.75 -2.59 8.46
CA ALA A 66 4.80 -2.69 7.36
C ALA A 66 5.32 -1.97 6.11
N ILE A 67 4.81 -2.40 4.94
CA ILE A 67 4.90 -1.66 3.68
C ILE A 67 3.51 -1.17 3.27
N ILE A 68 3.44 0.10 2.84
CA ILE A 68 2.26 0.64 2.15
C ILE A 68 2.64 0.81 0.70
N ASP A 69 2.05 0.00 -0.15
CA ASP A 69 2.28 -0.02 -1.57
C ASP A 69 1.27 0.88 -2.30
N LEU A 70 1.77 1.64 -3.27
CA LEU A 70 1.03 2.71 -3.95
C LEU A 70 1.31 2.61 -5.43
N ASP A 71 0.59 1.70 -6.10
CA ASP A 71 0.71 1.45 -7.52
C ASP A 71 -0.60 1.72 -8.25
N MET A 72 -0.51 2.38 -9.41
CA MET A 72 -1.63 2.83 -10.24
C MET A 72 -2.73 3.59 -9.47
N LEU A 73 -2.43 4.84 -9.07
CA LEU A 73 -3.35 5.72 -8.32
C LEU A 73 -4.08 6.78 -9.16
N ALA A 74 -4.11 6.66 -10.49
CA ALA A 74 -4.68 7.70 -11.36
C ALA A 74 -5.37 7.13 -12.60
N SER A 75 -6.05 6.00 -12.45
CA SER A 75 -6.78 5.39 -13.56
C SER A 75 -7.96 6.26 -13.98
N LEU A 76 -8.16 6.42 -15.28
CA LEU A 76 -9.16 7.36 -15.80
C LEU A 76 -10.59 6.94 -15.43
N ASN A 77 -10.88 5.64 -15.45
CA ASN A 77 -12.14 5.06 -14.99
C ASN A 77 -11.93 4.33 -13.65
N TYR A 78 -11.57 5.10 -12.62
CA TYR A 78 -11.06 4.56 -11.37
C TYR A 78 -12.10 3.81 -10.54
N ILE A 79 -11.61 2.87 -9.72
CA ILE A 79 -12.20 2.52 -8.42
C ILE A 79 -11.27 3.00 -7.30
N PHE A 80 -11.74 3.08 -6.06
CA PHE A 80 -10.89 3.19 -4.88
C PHE A 80 -10.77 1.80 -4.28
N ALA A 81 -9.84 1.00 -4.79
CA ALA A 81 -9.60 -0.34 -4.30
C ALA A 81 -8.58 -0.35 -3.17
N ILE A 82 -8.89 -1.13 -2.13
CA ILE A 82 -8.04 -1.35 -0.95
C ILE A 82 -7.58 -2.81 -0.99
N TYR A 83 -6.29 -3.08 -0.81
CA TYR A 83 -5.81 -4.45 -0.69
C TYR A 83 -6.46 -5.15 0.52
N ASP A 84 -7.12 -6.30 0.30
CA ASP A 84 -7.81 -7.03 1.36
C ASP A 84 -6.87 -8.01 2.05
N GLY A 85 -6.50 -7.73 3.30
CA GLY A 85 -5.63 -8.57 4.11
C GLY A 85 -6.12 -10.00 4.38
N LYS A 86 -7.39 -10.31 4.06
CA LYS A 86 -7.90 -11.69 4.07
C LYS A 86 -7.46 -12.50 2.85
N THR A 87 -6.99 -11.84 1.80
CA THR A 87 -6.61 -12.43 0.52
C THR A 87 -5.12 -12.68 0.37
N VAL A 88 -4.33 -12.43 1.42
CA VAL A 88 -2.89 -12.76 1.41
C VAL A 88 -2.68 -14.25 1.07
N PRO A 89 -1.68 -14.59 0.24
CA PRO A 89 -1.40 -15.97 -0.13
C PRO A 89 -1.21 -16.89 1.08
N THR A 90 -1.64 -18.15 0.97
CA THR A 90 -1.61 -19.13 2.08
C THR A 90 -0.19 -19.50 2.53
N ASN A 91 0.80 -19.34 1.66
CA ASN A 91 2.23 -19.50 1.96
C ASN A 91 2.87 -18.26 2.60
N THR A 92 2.12 -17.17 2.81
CA THR A 92 2.59 -15.99 3.54
C THR A 92 2.85 -16.37 5.01
N PRO A 93 4.00 -15.99 5.61
CA PRO A 93 4.23 -16.20 7.03
C PRO A 93 3.11 -15.63 7.88
N ALA A 94 2.59 -16.44 8.83
CA ALA A 94 1.40 -16.11 9.60
C ALA A 94 1.49 -14.77 10.36
N ALA A 95 2.70 -14.34 10.71
CA ALA A 95 2.96 -13.07 11.40
C ALA A 95 2.52 -11.82 10.61
N ALA A 96 2.53 -11.85 9.27
CA ALA A 96 2.13 -10.70 8.45
C ALA A 96 0.61 -10.46 8.50
N LYS A 97 -0.18 -11.53 8.61
CA LYS A 97 -1.64 -11.48 8.36
C LYS A 97 -2.41 -10.54 9.31
N PRO A 98 -2.21 -10.56 10.63
CA PRO A 98 -2.95 -9.67 11.53
C PRO A 98 -2.73 -8.18 11.22
N GLY A 99 -1.48 -7.78 10.95
CA GLY A 99 -1.16 -6.38 10.64
C GLY A 99 -1.67 -5.97 9.25
N THR A 100 -1.58 -6.83 8.24
CA THR A 100 -2.17 -6.59 6.92
C THR A 100 -3.70 -6.39 7.01
N ILE A 101 -4.40 -7.18 7.83
CA ILE A 101 -5.84 -6.98 8.09
C ILE A 101 -6.10 -5.64 8.80
N GLN A 102 -5.27 -5.25 9.76
CA GLN A 102 -5.41 -3.94 10.43
C GLN A 102 -5.22 -2.77 9.46
N ILE A 103 -4.25 -2.84 8.55
CA ILE A 103 -4.03 -1.83 7.52
C ILE A 103 -5.24 -1.74 6.58
N THR A 104 -5.81 -2.89 6.19
CA THR A 104 -7.04 -2.94 5.39
C THR A 104 -8.18 -2.19 6.08
N THR A 105 -8.40 -2.47 7.37
CA THR A 105 -9.43 -1.81 8.19
C THR A 105 -9.18 -0.31 8.28
N LEU A 106 -7.94 0.12 8.50
CA LEU A 106 -7.57 1.54 8.58
C LEU A 106 -7.97 2.31 7.31
N PHE A 107 -7.68 1.77 6.13
CA PHE A 107 -8.09 2.40 4.87
C PHE A 107 -9.62 2.41 4.73
N ARG A 108 -10.30 1.29 4.99
CA ARG A 108 -11.77 1.21 4.90
C ARG A 108 -12.44 2.24 5.81
N ASP A 109 -11.98 2.36 7.04
CA ASP A 109 -12.50 3.32 8.00
C ASP A 109 -12.30 4.75 7.51
N TRP A 110 -11.14 5.08 6.93
CA TRP A 110 -10.91 6.38 6.32
C TRP A 110 -11.90 6.68 5.18
N PHE A 111 -12.11 5.75 4.25
CA PHE A 111 -13.09 5.93 3.16
C PHE A 111 -14.52 6.06 3.69
N ASN A 112 -14.89 5.26 4.70
CA ASN A 112 -16.21 5.30 5.34
C ASN A 112 -16.48 6.64 6.02
N VAL A 113 -15.53 7.14 6.83
CA VAL A 113 -15.64 8.43 7.53
C VAL A 113 -15.79 9.58 6.54
N ASN A 114 -15.06 9.52 5.41
CA ASN A 114 -15.12 10.54 4.35
C ASN A 114 -16.28 10.31 3.36
N LYS A 115 -17.11 9.29 3.56
CA LYS A 115 -18.26 8.95 2.70
C LYS A 115 -17.87 8.73 1.23
N TYR A 116 -16.70 8.17 0.99
CA TYR A 116 -16.25 7.79 -0.33
C TYR A 116 -16.56 6.31 -0.62
N PRO A 117 -16.88 5.95 -1.87
CA PRO A 117 -17.00 4.55 -2.25
C PRO A 117 -15.64 3.85 -2.10
N TRP A 118 -15.65 2.55 -1.88
CA TRP A 118 -14.44 1.73 -1.95
C TRP A 118 -14.77 0.30 -2.36
N ASP A 119 -13.74 -0.37 -2.86
CA ASP A 119 -13.73 -1.76 -3.30
C ASP A 119 -12.54 -2.50 -2.66
N ASN A 120 -12.57 -3.82 -2.73
CA ASN A 120 -11.40 -4.63 -2.37
C ASN A 120 -10.65 -5.03 -3.64
N THR A 121 -9.33 -5.09 -3.52
CA THR A 121 -8.47 -5.80 -4.46
C THR A 121 -7.67 -6.88 -3.72
N THR A 122 -7.27 -7.93 -4.44
CA THR A 122 -6.56 -9.07 -3.87
C THR A 122 -5.06 -8.83 -3.81
N PHE A 123 -4.38 -9.44 -2.83
CA PHE A 123 -2.93 -9.60 -2.88
C PHE A 123 -2.57 -10.73 -3.84
N ASP A 124 -2.48 -10.43 -5.13
CA ASP A 124 -2.18 -11.37 -6.22
C ASP A 124 -0.68 -11.60 -6.47
N GLY A 125 0.18 -10.80 -5.82
CA GLY A 125 1.64 -10.91 -5.91
C GLY A 125 2.25 -10.16 -7.09
N ARG A 126 1.49 -9.33 -7.81
CA ARG A 126 1.95 -8.59 -8.98
C ARG A 126 2.48 -7.18 -8.69
N SER A 127 2.76 -6.84 -7.44
CA SER A 127 3.33 -5.53 -7.10
C SER A 127 4.30 -5.64 -5.93
N ASP A 128 5.01 -4.55 -5.64
CA ASP A 128 6.20 -4.52 -4.78
C ASP A 128 5.93 -4.87 -3.31
N TYR A 129 4.67 -5.00 -2.88
CA TYR A 129 4.32 -5.58 -1.58
C TYR A 129 4.67 -7.08 -1.48
N GLY A 130 4.76 -7.79 -2.61
CA GLY A 130 4.89 -9.25 -2.67
C GLY A 130 6.10 -9.80 -1.91
N PRO A 131 7.32 -9.28 -2.18
CA PRO A 131 8.53 -9.71 -1.49
C PRO A 131 8.48 -9.47 0.02
N PHE A 132 7.82 -8.40 0.47
CA PHE A 132 7.64 -8.05 1.88
C PHE A 132 6.68 -9.03 2.58
N LEU A 133 5.53 -9.32 1.97
CA LEU A 133 4.62 -10.36 2.47
C LEU A 133 5.34 -11.71 2.57
N ALA A 134 6.10 -12.11 1.55
CA ALA A 134 6.89 -13.35 1.56
C ALA A 134 7.96 -13.37 2.67
N ALA A 135 8.44 -12.22 3.12
CA ALA A 135 9.35 -12.07 4.25
C ALA A 135 8.64 -11.97 5.61
N GLY A 136 7.30 -12.02 5.66
CA GLY A 136 6.51 -11.93 6.88
C GLY A 136 6.25 -10.50 7.35
N ILE A 137 6.50 -9.50 6.50
CA ILE A 137 6.20 -8.10 6.78
C ILE A 137 4.76 -7.80 6.38
N CYS A 138 4.05 -7.05 7.22
CA CYS A 138 2.67 -6.64 6.94
C CYS A 138 2.64 -5.74 5.69
N ALA A 139 1.58 -5.85 4.90
CA ALA A 139 1.41 -5.02 3.71
C ALA A 139 0.01 -4.42 3.63
N GLY A 140 -0.12 -3.36 2.86
CA GLY A 140 -1.40 -2.79 2.46
C GLY A 140 -1.17 -1.70 1.44
N GLY A 141 -2.23 -1.00 1.07
CA GLY A 141 -2.16 -0.03 0.00
C GLY A 141 -3.51 0.20 -0.65
N ILE A 142 -3.49 1.09 -1.62
CA ILE A 142 -4.64 1.41 -2.45
C ILE A 142 -4.25 1.35 -3.92
N TYR A 143 -5.24 1.10 -4.76
CA TYR A 143 -5.13 0.86 -6.19
C TYR A 143 -6.36 1.47 -6.87
N THR A 144 -6.22 1.92 -8.12
CA THR A 144 -7.34 2.55 -8.84
C THR A 144 -7.88 1.79 -10.05
N GLY A 145 -7.42 0.58 -10.30
CA GLY A 145 -7.82 -0.23 -11.46
C GLY A 145 -6.79 -0.18 -12.59
N ALA A 146 -6.74 -1.20 -13.43
CA ALA A 146 -5.79 -1.30 -14.54
C ALA A 146 -6.53 -1.85 -15.77
N GLU A 147 -6.36 -3.13 -16.08
CA GLU A 147 -6.97 -3.79 -17.22
C GLU A 147 -8.44 -4.20 -17.02
N GLU A 148 -8.93 -4.23 -15.78
CA GLU A 148 -10.27 -4.76 -15.50
C GLU A 148 -11.39 -3.79 -15.87
N LEU A 149 -12.51 -4.37 -16.34
CA LEU A 149 -13.72 -3.61 -16.59
C LEU A 149 -14.43 -3.28 -15.28
N LYS A 150 -14.66 -1.99 -15.04
CA LYS A 150 -15.53 -1.52 -13.97
C LYS A 150 -16.94 -2.08 -14.16
N THR A 151 -17.48 -2.75 -13.14
CA THR A 151 -18.80 -3.37 -13.25
C THR A 151 -19.91 -2.32 -13.30
N VAL A 152 -21.10 -2.71 -13.76
CA VAL A 152 -22.28 -1.84 -13.77
C VAL A 152 -22.64 -1.38 -12.35
N GLU A 153 -22.47 -2.25 -11.36
CA GLU A 153 -22.73 -1.96 -9.95
C GLU A 153 -21.71 -0.95 -9.40
N GLN A 154 -20.42 -1.13 -9.72
CA GLN A 154 -19.38 -0.17 -9.37
C GLN A 154 -19.62 1.18 -10.04
N GLN A 155 -19.94 1.21 -11.34
CA GLN A 155 -20.27 2.44 -12.04
C GLN A 155 -21.41 3.20 -11.35
N LYS A 156 -22.55 2.53 -11.11
CA LYS A 156 -23.72 3.13 -10.44
C LYS A 156 -23.38 3.66 -9.05
N ARG A 157 -22.67 2.87 -8.23
CA ARG A 157 -22.28 3.30 -6.88
C ARG A 157 -21.39 4.54 -6.92
N TYR A 158 -20.36 4.54 -7.76
CA TYR A 158 -19.44 5.69 -7.85
C TYR A 158 -20.15 6.93 -8.37
N GLN A 159 -21.00 6.80 -9.40
CA GLN A 159 -21.81 7.91 -9.89
C GLN A 159 -22.73 8.48 -8.80
N SER A 160 -23.35 7.63 -8.00
CA SER A 160 -24.25 8.08 -6.92
C SER A 160 -23.54 8.81 -5.79
N MET A 161 -22.27 8.48 -5.51
CA MET A 161 -21.53 9.03 -4.38
C MET A 161 -20.62 10.21 -4.78
N LEU A 162 -20.09 10.20 -6.00
CA LEU A 162 -19.12 11.19 -6.50
C LEU A 162 -19.70 12.14 -7.55
N GLY A 163 -20.90 11.86 -8.07
CA GLY A 163 -21.47 12.54 -9.22
C GLY A 163 -21.10 11.86 -10.54
N SER A 164 -21.63 12.38 -11.65
CA SER A 164 -21.31 11.84 -12.99
C SER A 164 -19.82 11.99 -13.28
N LEU A 165 -19.14 10.86 -13.44
CA LEU A 165 -17.78 10.74 -13.98
C LEU A 165 -17.81 10.77 -15.51
#